data_AF-A0A963JZX5-F1
#
_entry.id   AF-A0A963JZX5-F1
#
_cell.length_a   1.000
_cell.length_b   1.000
_cell.length_c   1.000
_cell.angle_alpha   90.00
_cell.angle_beta   90.00
_cell.angle_gamma   90.00
#
_symmetry.space_group_name_H-M   'P 1'
#
loop_
_entity.id
_entity.type
_entity.pdbx_description
1 polymer ?
#
loop_
_entity_poly.entity_id
_entity_poly.type
_entity_poly.pdbx_seq_one_letter_code
_entity_poly.pdbx_strand_id
1 'polypeptide(L)'
;VWPGGGITVMVDVERLPQRAFGYVPTPALVAPIEFTLPLELYMALGGHADHVQSLDEVLRSHGQSARREAWAPRNPWPLGRLTP
;
A
#
# COMPACT_ATOMS: atom_id res chain seq x y z
N VAL A 1 15.82 15.81 -2.01
CA VAL A 1 14.94 16.72 -1.24
C VAL A 1 13.69 15.96 -0.86
N TRP A 2 13.47 15.68 0.42
CA TRP A 2 12.13 15.42 0.97
C TRP A 2 12.08 15.90 2.42
N PRO A 3 11.63 17.13 2.68
CA PRO A 3 10.89 17.46 3.88
C PRO A 3 9.39 17.53 3.54
N GLY A 4 8.57 17.01 4.46
CA GLY A 4 7.14 16.78 4.27
C GLY A 4 6.35 18.04 3.91
N GLY A 5 5.55 17.94 2.84
CA GLY A 5 4.68 19.02 2.37
C GLY A 5 4.65 19.07 0.84
N GLY A 6 4.04 18.07 0.18
CA GLY A 6 3.97 18.09 -1.29
C GLY A 6 3.30 16.90 -1.96
N ILE A 7 3.02 15.82 -1.23
CA ILE A 7 2.18 14.73 -1.76
C ILE A 7 0.74 15.11 -1.47
N THR A 8 0.10 15.69 -2.48
CA THR A 8 -1.36 15.91 -2.50
C THR A 8 -1.96 14.89 -3.44
N VAL A 9 -2.80 14.01 -2.91
CA VAL A 9 -3.57 13.04 -3.69
C VAL A 9 -5.06 13.27 -3.45
N MET A 10 -5.86 13.10 -4.49
CA MET A 10 -7.32 13.07 -4.38
C MET A 10 -7.78 11.62 -4.44
N VAL A 11 -8.57 11.20 -3.47
CA VAL A 11 -9.02 9.82 -3.32
C VAL A 11 -10.53 9.79 -3.19
N ASP A 12 -11.16 8.88 -3.94
CA ASP A 12 -12.58 8.56 -3.78
C ASP A 12 -12.73 7.58 -2.61
N VAL A 13 -13.28 8.08 -1.49
CA VAL A 13 -13.42 7.32 -0.25
C VAL A 13 -14.45 6.18 -0.34
N GLU A 14 -15.39 6.23 -1.29
CA GLU A 14 -16.39 5.18 -1.51
C GLU A 14 -15.81 3.94 -2.21
N ARG A 15 -14.60 4.07 -2.75
CA ARG A 15 -13.87 2.98 -3.40
C ARG A 15 -12.86 2.28 -2.49
N LEU A 16 -12.67 2.78 -1.27
CA LEU A 16 -11.74 2.20 -0.30
C LEU A 16 -12.40 1.06 0.50
N PRO A 17 -11.61 0.07 0.95
CA PRO A 17 -12.07 -0.92 1.92
C PRO A 17 -12.63 -0.27 3.19
N GLN A 18 -13.59 -0.94 3.84
CA GLN A 18 -14.09 -0.46 5.12
C GLN A 18 -12.96 -0.47 6.17
N ARG A 19 -12.90 0.59 6.99
CA ARG A 19 -11.83 0.79 8.00
C ARG A 19 -10.43 0.97 7.39
N ALA A 20 -10.35 1.60 6.21
CA ALA A 20 -9.06 1.94 5.58
C ALA A 20 -8.28 3.03 6.33
N PHE A 21 -8.93 3.85 7.17
CA PHE A 21 -8.27 4.93 7.90
C PHE A 21 -8.15 4.63 9.40
N GLY A 22 -7.02 5.03 9.98
CA GLY A 22 -6.80 5.07 11.42
C GLY A 22 -7.09 6.45 12.02
N TYR A 23 -7.50 6.47 13.29
CA TYR A 23 -7.70 7.69 14.06
C TYR A 23 -6.50 7.95 14.98
N VAL A 24 -6.10 9.20 15.14
CA VAL A 24 -5.07 9.64 16.09
C VAL A 24 -5.63 10.71 17.04
N PRO A 25 -5.03 10.93 18.24
CA PRO A 25 -5.58 11.88 19.22
C PRO A 25 -5.66 13.34 18.73
N THR A 26 -4.77 13.75 17.84
CA THR A 26 -4.86 15.03 17.11
C THR A 26 -5.91 14.91 16.00
N PRO A 27 -6.59 16.00 15.59
CA PRO A 27 -7.67 15.95 14.58
C PRO A 27 -7.11 15.68 13.17
N ALA A 28 -6.70 14.44 12.93
CA ALA A 28 -6.11 13.93 11.71
C ALA A 28 -6.50 12.46 11.50
N LEU A 29 -6.49 12.03 10.23
CA LEU A 29 -6.64 10.63 9.84
C LEU A 29 -5.31 10.11 9.34
N VAL A 30 -5.05 8.83 9.59
CA VAL A 30 -3.90 8.12 9.02
C VAL A 30 -4.41 7.22 7.92
N ALA A 31 -3.94 7.47 6.69
CA ALA A 31 -4.20 6.61 5.54
C ALA A 31 -2.98 5.71 5.29
N PRO A 32 -3.16 4.40 5.05
CA PRO A 32 -2.09 3.54 4.59
C PRO A 32 -1.69 3.93 3.16
N ILE A 33 -0.40 3.94 2.88
CA ILE A 33 0.16 4.14 1.55
C ILE A 33 1.04 2.94 1.23
N GLU A 34 0.79 2.29 0.10
CA GLU A 34 1.61 1.21 -0.42
C GLU A 34 2.29 1.68 -1.71
N PHE A 35 3.55 1.28 -1.89
CA PHE A 35 4.30 1.51 -3.12
C PHE A 35 4.68 0.16 -3.73
N THR A 36 4.45 0.00 -5.02
CA THR A 36 4.98 -1.14 -5.78
C THR A 36 6.13 -0.68 -6.65
N LEU A 37 7.25 -1.39 -6.59
CA LEU A 37 8.43 -1.12 -7.40
C LEU A 37 9.19 -2.41 -7.69
N PRO A 38 10.01 -2.45 -8.76
CA PRO A 38 10.94 -3.54 -8.97
C PRO A 38 11.91 -3.69 -7.80
N LEU A 39 12.25 -4.93 -7.44
CA LEU A 39 13.16 -5.24 -6.33
C LEU A 39 14.54 -4.59 -6.53
N GLU A 40 15.05 -4.61 -7.76
CA GLU A 40 16.34 -3.99 -8.12
C GLU A 40 16.35 -2.49 -7.81
N LEU A 41 15.26 -1.79 -8.15
CA LEU A 41 15.12 -0.37 -7.84
C LEU A 41 15.03 -0.13 -6.33
N TYR A 42 14.30 -0.98 -5.61
CA TYR A 42 14.23 -0.92 -4.14
C TYR A 42 15.62 -1.03 -3.51
N MET A 43 16.43 -1.98 -3.97
CA MET A 43 17.80 -2.16 -3.50
C MET A 43 18.71 -0.98 -3.87
N ALA A 44 18.60 -0.47 -5.11
CA ALA A 44 19.39 0.67 -5.57
C ALA A 44 19.11 1.96 -4.77
N LEU A 45 17.90 2.12 -4.24
CA LEU A 45 17.51 3.21 -3.35
C LEU A 45 18.01 3.03 -1.90
N GLY A 46 18.73 1.95 -1.60
CA GLY A 46 19.19 1.62 -0.25
C GLY A 46 18.11 0.98 0.62
N GLY A 47 17.18 0.26 0.00
CA GLY A 47 16.14 -0.48 0.71
C GLY A 47 16.68 -1.54 1.68
N HIS A 48 15.88 -1.90 2.68
CA HIS A 48 16.25 -2.82 3.75
C HIS A 48 16.06 -4.29 3.32
N ALA A 49 17.01 -4.78 2.50
CA ALA A 49 16.91 -6.07 1.81
C ALA A 49 16.69 -7.27 2.74
N ASP A 50 17.31 -7.26 3.92
CA ASP A 50 17.24 -8.36 4.90
C ASP A 50 15.83 -8.62 5.44
N HIS A 51 14.90 -7.66 5.27
CA HIS A 51 13.51 -7.77 5.72
C HIS A 51 12.51 -7.94 4.57
N VAL A 52 12.98 -8.08 3.33
CA VAL A 52 12.11 -8.40 2.21
C VAL A 52 11.61 -9.83 2.38
N GLN A 53 10.29 -9.99 2.44
CA GLN A 53 9.63 -11.29 2.57
C GLN A 53 8.85 -11.61 1.30
N SER A 54 8.84 -12.90 0.93
CA SER A 54 7.98 -13.37 -0.16
C SER A 54 6.50 -13.30 0.26
N LEU A 55 5.62 -13.04 -0.70
CA LEU A 55 4.19 -13.06 -0.44
C LEU A 55 3.72 -14.42 0.11
N ASP A 56 4.25 -15.52 -0.43
CA ASP A 56 3.92 -16.87 0.04
C ASP A 56 4.28 -17.10 1.51
N GLU A 57 5.39 -16.54 1.96
CA GLU A 57 5.80 -16.60 3.36
C GLU A 57 4.88 -15.80 4.26
N VAL A 58 4.57 -14.56 3.89
CA VAL A 58 3.62 -13.70 4.62
C VAL A 58 2.24 -14.36 4.71
N LEU A 59 1.77 -14.97 3.62
CA LEU A 59 0.49 -15.68 3.60
C LEU A 59 0.52 -16.94 4.47
N ARG A 60 1.66 -17.63 4.57
CA ARG A 60 1.82 -18.81 5.43
C ARG A 60 1.86 -18.42 6.91
N SER A 61 2.56 -17.34 7.26
CA SER A 61 2.74 -16.91 8.65
C SER A 61 1.54 -16.16 9.22
N HIS A 62 0.85 -15.36 8.39
CA HIS A 62 -0.23 -14.47 8.83
C HIS A 62 -1.59 -14.73 8.18
N GLY A 63 -1.71 -15.70 7.27
CA GLY A 63 -2.92 -15.91 6.49
C GLY A 63 -4.17 -16.25 7.31
N GLN A 64 -4.02 -16.76 8.54
CA GLN A 64 -5.13 -17.08 9.44
C GLN A 64 -5.61 -15.88 10.26
N SER A 65 -4.76 -14.86 10.49
CA SER A 65 -5.10 -13.65 11.24
C SER A 65 -5.35 -12.43 10.35
N ALA A 66 -4.91 -12.47 9.09
CA ALA A 66 -5.10 -11.39 8.13
C ALA A 66 -6.55 -11.31 7.65
N ARG A 67 -7.10 -10.09 7.64
CA ARG A 67 -8.34 -9.78 6.93
C ARG A 67 -8.07 -9.82 5.42
N ARG A 68 -8.79 -10.69 4.72
CA ARG A 68 -8.70 -10.84 3.26
C ARG A 68 -9.99 -10.35 2.63
N GLU A 69 -9.86 -9.41 1.70
CA GLU A 69 -10.99 -8.90 0.93
C GLU A 69 -10.70 -9.05 -0.55
N ALA A 70 -11.72 -9.46 -1.31
CA ALA A 70 -11.61 -9.48 -2.75
C ALA A 70 -11.48 -8.04 -3.27
N TRP A 71 -10.65 -7.86 -4.30
CA TRP A 71 -10.53 -6.59 -4.97
C TRP A 71 -11.86 -6.18 -5.58
N ALA A 72 -12.26 -4.91 -5.42
CA ALA A 72 -13.48 -4.40 -6.02
C ALA A 72 -13.34 -4.41 -7.55
N PRO A 73 -14.18 -5.13 -8.32
CA PRO A 73 -14.00 -5.26 -9.78
C PRO A 73 -14.07 -3.93 -10.54
N ARG A 74 -14.76 -2.94 -9.96
CA ARG A 74 -14.86 -1.57 -10.49
C ARG A 74 -13.59 -0.74 -10.29
N ASN A 75 -12.70 -1.16 -9.40
CA ASN A 75 -11.43 -0.48 -9.19
C ASN A 75 -10.42 -1.04 -10.21
N PRO A 76 -9.69 -0.19 -10.95
CA PRO A 76 -8.63 -0.66 -11.84
C PRO A 76 -7.57 -1.40 -11.01
N TRP A 77 -7.06 -2.53 -11.51
CA TRP A 77 -5.95 -3.21 -10.85
C TRP A 77 -4.70 -2.31 -10.91
N PRO A 78 -3.98 -2.09 -9.81
CA PRO A 78 -2.87 -1.13 -9.76
C PRO A 78 -1.69 -1.47 -10.67
N LEU A 79 -1.59 -2.71 -11.14
CA LEU A 79 -0.55 -3.17 -12.08
C LEU A 79 -1.09 -3.52 -13.47
N GLY A 80 -2.32 -3.13 -13.79
CA GLY A 80 -2.79 -3.18 -15.18
C GLY A 80 -1.85 -2.35 -16.06
N ARG A 81 -1.51 -2.82 -17.27
CA ARG A 81 -0.70 -2.03 -18.21
C ARG A 81 -1.35 -0.65 -18.34
N LEU A 82 -0.65 0.38 -17.90
CA LEU A 82 -0.91 1.75 -18.36
C LEU A 82 -0.58 1.73 -19.85
N THR A 83 -1.58 1.48 -20.70
CA THR A 83 -1.45 1.82 -22.12
C THR A 83 -1.25 3.34 -22.18
N PRO A 84 -0.17 3.82 -22.81
CA PRO A 84 0.05 5.25 -22.98
C PRO A 84 -1.08 5.92 -23.77
#